data_AF-A0A3J6AAT6-F1
#
_entry.id   AF-A0A3J6AAT6-F1
#
_cell.length_a   1.000
_cell.length_b   1.000
_cell.length_c   1.000
_cell.angle_alpha   90.00
_cell.angle_beta   90.00
_cell.angle_gamma   90.00
#
_symmetry.space_group_name_H-M   'P 1'
#
loop_
_entity.id
_entity.type
_entity.pdbx_description
1 polymer ?
#
loop_
_entity_poly.entity_id
_entity_poly.type
_entity_poly.pdbx_seq_one_letter_code
_entity_poly.pdbx_strand_id
1 'polypeptide(L)'
;MNRITTGAIVSLLIVTAVLAWTTDHYHGNAVKYKDQRDTVTHKLALANATITDMMKHQRDVAALDARYTKELADAQTRNTDLQRRLAAGGRVRVKGRCTVPVSATPASTGSVGDAATVELSPDSGQNVLSIRSGIISDQAKLRYLQQYVREQCQ
;
A
#
# COMPACT_ATOMS: atom_id res chain seq x y z
N MET A 1 -29.60 16.18 -82.14
CA MET A 1 -28.71 15.44 -81.23
C MET A 1 -28.50 14.04 -81.80
N ASN A 2 -27.25 13.62 -82.03
CA ASN A 2 -26.97 12.32 -82.68
C ASN A 2 -27.22 11.17 -81.71
N ARG A 3 -27.74 10.04 -82.22
CA ARG A 3 -27.94 8.82 -81.42
C ARG A 3 -26.64 8.32 -80.79
N ILE A 4 -25.52 8.50 -81.50
CA ILE A 4 -24.16 8.16 -81.04
C ILE A 4 -23.73 9.01 -79.83
N THR A 5 -23.92 10.33 -79.87
CA THR A 5 -23.57 11.22 -78.75
C THR A 5 -24.41 10.92 -77.51
N THR A 6 -25.67 10.53 -77.69
CA THR A 6 -26.57 10.16 -76.58
C THR A 6 -26.12 8.84 -75.93
N GLY A 7 -25.74 7.84 -76.73
CA GLY A 7 -25.22 6.56 -76.21
C GLY A 7 -23.91 6.71 -75.43
N ALA A 8 -22.99 7.56 -75.91
CA ALA A 8 -21.73 7.82 -75.23
C ALA A 8 -21.93 8.50 -73.85
N ILE A 9 -22.84 9.48 -73.77
CA ILE A 9 -23.18 10.14 -72.50
C ILE A 9 -23.78 9.14 -71.50
N VAL A 10 -24.71 8.29 -71.95
CA VAL A 10 -25.33 7.27 -71.08
C VAL A 10 -24.29 6.28 -70.57
N SER A 11 -23.39 5.80 -71.42
CA SER A 11 -22.31 4.89 -71.00
C SER A 11 -21.38 5.54 -69.97
N LEU A 12 -21.01 6.80 -70.16
CA LEU A 12 -20.17 7.54 -69.21
C LEU A 12 -20.86 7.70 -67.85
N LEU A 13 -22.15 8.03 -67.84
CA LEU A 13 -22.94 8.13 -66.60
C LEU A 13 -22.98 6.80 -65.84
N ILE A 14 -23.18 5.68 -66.55
CA ILE A 14 -23.18 4.34 -65.94
C ILE A 14 -21.81 4.05 -65.30
N VAL A 15 -20.71 4.33 -66.01
CA VAL A 15 -19.36 4.12 -65.50
C VAL A 15 -19.11 4.97 -64.24
N THR A 16 -19.50 6.25 -64.25
CA THR A 16 -19.35 7.12 -63.06
C THR A 16 -20.19 6.64 -61.88
N ALA A 17 -21.40 6.12 -62.12
CA ALA A 17 -22.25 5.58 -61.06
C ALA A 17 -21.64 4.32 -60.42
N VAL A 18 -21.07 3.42 -61.22
CA VAL A 18 -20.37 2.22 -60.72
C VAL A 18 -19.12 2.59 -59.93
N LEU A 19 -18.32 3.55 -60.41
CA LEU A 19 -17.15 4.06 -59.69
C LEU A 19 -17.52 4.72 -58.36
N ALA A 20 -18.58 5.52 -58.33
CA ALA A 20 -19.10 6.14 -57.11
C ALA A 20 -19.57 5.08 -56.11
N TRP A 21 -20.33 4.08 -56.56
CA TRP A 21 -20.83 3.00 -55.70
C TRP A 21 -19.70 2.14 -55.12
N THR A 22 -18.72 1.76 -55.95
CA THR A 22 -17.56 0.97 -55.46
C THR A 22 -16.73 1.78 -54.47
N THR A 23 -16.45 3.05 -54.77
CA THR A 23 -15.68 3.93 -53.88
C THR A 23 -16.37 4.11 -52.53
N ASP A 24 -17.70 4.35 -52.52
CA ASP A 24 -18.47 4.46 -51.28
C ASP A 24 -18.45 3.14 -50.48
N HIS A 25 -18.60 2.00 -51.16
CA HIS A 25 -18.53 0.68 -50.51
C HIS A 25 -17.17 0.41 -49.86
N TYR A 26 -16.06 0.70 -50.56
CA TYR A 26 -14.71 0.51 -50.01
C TYR A 26 -14.38 1.52 -48.91
N HIS A 27 -14.80 2.78 -49.06
CA HIS A 27 -14.61 3.81 -48.04
C HIS A 27 -15.38 3.45 -46.76
N GLY A 28 -16.65 3.04 -46.88
CA GLY A 28 -17.46 2.60 -45.75
C GLY A 28 -16.84 1.41 -45.01
N ASN A 29 -16.29 0.43 -45.74
CA ASN A 29 -15.58 -0.70 -45.13
C ASN A 29 -14.28 -0.25 -44.46
N ALA A 30 -13.49 0.63 -45.09
CA ALA A 30 -12.24 1.15 -44.53
C ALA A 30 -12.49 1.93 -43.22
N VAL A 31 -13.52 2.76 -43.18
CA VAL A 31 -13.93 3.50 -41.98
C VAL A 31 -14.36 2.53 -40.87
N LYS A 32 -15.16 1.50 -41.19
CA LYS A 32 -15.57 0.48 -40.20
C LYS A 32 -14.39 -0.28 -39.62
N TYR A 33 -13.44 -0.73 -40.45
CA TYR A 33 -12.26 -1.44 -39.96
C TYR A 33 -11.33 -0.55 -39.15
N LYS A 34 -11.20 0.73 -39.53
CA LYS A 34 -10.46 1.72 -38.76
C LYS A 34 -11.10 1.92 -37.38
N ASP A 35 -12.41 2.10 -37.33
CA ASP A 35 -13.15 2.27 -36.08
C ASP A 35 -13.05 1.05 -35.15
N GLN A 36 -13.19 -0.16 -35.71
CA GLN A 36 -13.01 -1.41 -34.96
C GLN A 36 -11.60 -1.53 -34.38
N ARG A 37 -10.57 -1.23 -35.18
CA ARG A 37 -9.19 -1.24 -34.72
C ARG A 37 -8.96 -0.20 -33.64
N ASP A 38 -9.35 1.04 -33.87
CA ASP A 38 -9.13 2.15 -32.93
C ASP A 38 -9.85 1.83 -31.60
N THR A 39 -11.05 1.24 -31.66
CA THR A 39 -11.78 0.72 -30.49
C THR A 39 -11.01 -0.38 -29.75
N VAL A 40 -10.49 -1.40 -30.46
CA VAL A 40 -9.74 -2.51 -29.85
C VAL A 40 -8.42 -2.02 -29.27
N THR A 41 -7.69 -1.18 -29.99
CA THR A 41 -6.42 -0.58 -29.53
C THR A 41 -6.66 0.26 -28.28
N HIS A 42 -7.73 1.05 -28.24
CA HIS A 42 -8.10 1.84 -27.07
C HIS A 42 -8.44 0.94 -25.87
N LYS A 43 -9.26 -0.09 -26.05
CA LYS A 43 -9.60 -1.06 -24.99
C LYS A 43 -8.36 -1.80 -24.48
N LEU A 44 -7.47 -2.20 -25.37
CA LEU A 44 -6.22 -2.87 -25.02
C LEU A 44 -5.29 -1.93 -24.24
N ALA A 45 -5.17 -0.68 -24.66
CA ALA A 45 -4.39 0.33 -23.94
C ALA A 45 -4.95 0.58 -22.53
N LEU A 46 -6.28 0.69 -22.40
CA LEU A 46 -6.94 0.83 -21.10
C LEU A 46 -6.68 -0.39 -20.21
N ALA A 47 -6.86 -1.60 -20.73
CA ALA A 47 -6.59 -2.84 -19.98
C ALA A 47 -5.13 -2.92 -19.51
N ASN A 48 -4.17 -2.58 -20.39
CA ASN A 48 -2.75 -2.57 -20.03
C ASN A 48 -2.43 -1.51 -18.97
N ALA A 49 -3.04 -0.33 -19.05
CA ALA A 49 -2.90 0.71 -18.03
C ALA A 49 -3.43 0.21 -16.68
N THR A 50 -4.62 -0.40 -16.66
CA THR A 50 -5.21 -0.99 -15.45
C THR A 50 -4.35 -2.11 -14.87
N ILE A 51 -3.82 -3.03 -15.69
CA ILE A 51 -2.92 -4.10 -15.22
C ILE A 51 -1.65 -3.51 -14.62
N THR A 52 -1.04 -2.52 -15.28
CA THR A 52 0.18 -1.87 -14.81
C THR A 52 -0.05 -1.20 -13.45
N ASP A 53 -1.18 -0.53 -13.31
CA ASP A 53 -1.60 0.10 -12.07
C ASP A 53 -1.83 -0.92 -10.95
N MET A 54 -2.57 -2.00 -11.22
CA MET A 54 -2.76 -3.12 -10.29
C MET A 54 -1.42 -3.74 -9.84
N MET A 55 -0.49 -3.95 -10.77
CA MET A 55 0.85 -4.49 -10.46
C MET A 55 1.66 -3.54 -9.58
N LYS A 56 1.51 -2.23 -9.76
CA LYS A 56 2.16 -1.23 -8.92
C LYS A 56 1.60 -1.30 -7.50
N HIS A 57 0.29 -1.26 -7.35
CA HIS A 57 -0.36 -1.40 -6.03
C HIS A 57 0.06 -2.68 -5.31
N GLN A 58 0.08 -3.82 -6.00
CA GLN A 58 0.53 -5.09 -5.40
C GLN A 58 1.98 -5.02 -4.90
N ARG A 59 2.89 -4.44 -5.68
CA ARG A 59 4.29 -4.26 -5.26
C ARG A 59 4.43 -3.33 -4.07
N ASP A 60 3.70 -2.23 -4.07
CA ASP A 60 3.76 -1.23 -3.00
C ASP A 60 3.21 -1.81 -1.69
N VAL A 61 2.09 -2.55 -1.74
CA VAL A 61 1.53 -3.27 -0.58
C VAL A 61 2.48 -4.35 -0.08
N ALA A 62 3.09 -5.14 -0.97
CA ALA A 62 4.06 -6.16 -0.57
C ALA A 62 5.30 -5.56 0.10
N ALA A 63 5.78 -4.41 -0.38
CA ALA A 63 6.90 -3.70 0.23
C ALA A 63 6.53 -3.17 1.64
N LEU A 64 5.31 -2.62 1.77
CA LEU A 64 4.80 -2.14 3.05
C LEU A 64 4.68 -3.28 4.08
N ASP A 65 4.11 -4.42 3.66
CA ASP A 65 3.98 -5.62 4.50
C ASP A 65 5.35 -6.16 4.93
N ALA A 66 6.29 -6.32 3.99
CA ALA A 66 7.64 -6.79 4.29
C ALA A 66 8.36 -5.90 5.31
N ARG A 67 8.22 -4.58 5.18
CA ARG A 67 8.79 -3.62 6.12
C ARG A 67 8.20 -3.79 7.53
N TYR A 68 6.87 -3.77 7.67
CA TYR A 68 6.24 -3.82 8.98
C TYR A 68 6.34 -5.20 9.65
N THR A 69 6.31 -6.27 8.87
CA THR A 69 6.57 -7.63 9.36
C THR A 69 7.97 -7.74 9.95
N LYS A 70 8.99 -7.20 9.25
CA LYS A 70 10.37 -7.18 9.76
C LYS A 70 10.49 -6.34 11.03
N GLU A 71 9.99 -5.10 11.01
CA GLU A 71 10.05 -4.20 12.18
C GLU A 71 9.37 -4.84 13.41
N LEU A 72 8.22 -5.50 13.22
CA LEU A 72 7.51 -6.22 14.27
C LEU A 72 8.31 -7.41 14.81
N ALA A 73 8.84 -8.26 13.92
CA ALA A 73 9.65 -9.42 14.30
C ALA A 73 10.92 -9.00 15.07
N ASP A 74 11.59 -7.94 14.63
CA ASP A 74 12.78 -7.40 15.31
C ASP A 74 12.44 -6.84 16.70
N ALA A 75 11.28 -6.18 16.84
CA ALA A 75 10.82 -5.67 18.12
C ALA A 75 10.39 -6.78 19.08
N GLN A 76 9.71 -7.82 18.57
CA GLN A 76 9.33 -9.01 19.35
C GLN A 76 10.56 -9.77 19.81
N THR A 77 11.52 -10.02 18.92
CA THR A 77 12.80 -10.68 19.24
C THR A 77 13.52 -9.96 20.39
N ARG A 78 13.60 -8.63 20.34
CA ARG A 78 14.19 -7.82 21.42
C ARG A 78 13.43 -7.92 22.74
N ASN A 79 12.10 -8.08 22.70
CA ASN A 79 11.30 -8.27 23.91
C ASN A 79 11.50 -9.68 24.49
N THR A 80 11.41 -10.72 23.66
CA THR A 80 11.68 -12.11 24.04
C THR A 80 13.08 -12.28 24.61
N ASP A 81 14.08 -11.57 24.08
CA ASP A 81 15.42 -11.55 24.66
C ASP A 81 15.45 -11.02 26.09
N LEU A 82 14.75 -9.93 26.35
CA LEU A 82 14.65 -9.36 27.70
C LEU A 82 13.91 -10.29 28.65
N GLN A 83 12.85 -10.95 28.19
CA GLN A 83 12.12 -11.95 28.99
C GLN A 83 13.03 -13.11 29.38
N ARG A 84 13.84 -13.61 28.44
CA ARG A 84 14.80 -14.68 28.71
C ARG A 84 15.88 -14.24 29.70
N ARG A 85 16.40 -13.01 29.54
CA ARG A 85 17.40 -12.44 30.45
C ARG A 85 16.86 -12.29 31.87
N LEU A 86 15.61 -11.85 32.04
CA LEU A 86 14.95 -11.78 33.35
C LEU A 86 14.75 -13.17 33.95
N ALA A 87 14.27 -14.14 33.16
CA ALA A 87 14.10 -15.52 33.60
C ALA A 87 15.42 -16.17 34.03
N ALA A 88 16.55 -15.78 33.43
CA ALA A 88 17.89 -16.20 33.82
C ALA A 88 18.47 -15.44 35.04
N GLY A 89 17.67 -14.63 35.74
CA GLY A 89 18.11 -13.85 36.91
C GLY A 89 18.77 -12.51 36.57
N GLY A 90 18.76 -12.10 35.30
CA GLY A 90 19.21 -10.78 34.87
C GLY A 90 18.26 -9.67 35.32
N ARG A 91 18.75 -8.42 35.30
CA ARG A 91 18.00 -7.24 35.76
C ARG A 91 17.71 -6.29 34.60
N VAL A 92 16.50 -5.72 34.59
CA VAL A 92 16.07 -4.68 33.64
C VAL A 92 15.59 -3.47 34.43
N ARG A 93 16.01 -2.26 34.03
CA ARG A 93 15.52 -1.01 34.61
C ARG A 93 14.30 -0.54 33.83
N VAL A 94 13.23 -0.25 34.55
CA VAL A 94 12.03 0.38 34.01
C VAL A 94 11.91 1.78 34.57
N LYS A 95 11.60 2.74 33.71
CA LYS A 95 11.35 4.11 34.14
C LYS A 95 9.98 4.16 34.81
N GLY A 96 9.97 4.33 36.13
CA GLY A 96 8.77 4.54 36.92
C GLY A 96 8.66 5.98 37.42
N ARG A 97 7.45 6.39 37.78
CA ARG A 97 7.19 7.62 38.54
C ARG A 97 6.26 7.25 39.70
N CYS A 98 6.70 7.49 40.93
CA CYS A 98 5.84 7.42 42.11
C CYS A 98 5.30 8.83 42.38
N THR A 99 3.97 8.97 42.42
CA THR A 99 3.30 10.25 42.70
C THR A 99 2.96 10.43 44.18
N VAL A 100 3.17 9.40 45.00
CA VAL A 100 2.95 9.47 46.44
C VAL A 100 4.05 10.35 47.04
N PRO A 101 3.70 11.43 47.78
CA PRO A 101 4.71 12.21 48.50
C PRO A 101 5.39 11.28 49.49
N VAL A 102 6.72 11.21 49.42
CA VAL A 102 7.50 10.43 50.36
C VAL A 102 7.35 11.12 51.72
N SER A 103 6.71 10.45 52.68
CA SER A 103 6.81 10.79 54.10
C SER A 103 8.23 10.45 54.60
N ALA A 104 9.25 11.04 53.99
CA ALA A 104 10.63 10.88 54.41
C ALA A 104 10.93 11.98 55.42
N THR A 105 11.47 11.59 56.57
CA THR A 105 12.18 12.49 57.46
C THR A 105 13.22 13.25 56.62
N PRO A 106 13.19 14.60 56.57
CA PRO A 106 14.14 15.35 55.76
C PRO A 106 15.56 15.01 56.22
N ALA A 107 16.41 14.62 55.27
CA ALA A 107 17.82 14.42 55.55
C ALA A 107 18.42 15.77 56.03
N SER A 108 19.19 15.73 57.11
CA SER A 108 19.87 16.94 57.60
C SER A 108 20.87 17.44 56.56
N THR A 109 21.16 18.74 56.58
CA THR A 109 22.20 19.36 55.75
C THR A 109 23.54 18.66 56.01
N GLY A 110 23.94 17.78 55.10
CA GLY A 110 25.14 16.94 55.21
C GLY A 110 24.92 15.43 55.03
N SER A 111 23.67 14.95 55.00
CA SER A 111 23.32 13.54 54.82
C SER A 111 22.60 13.30 53.49
N VAL A 112 23.04 12.28 52.75
CA VAL A 112 22.23 11.64 51.70
C VAL A 112 21.40 10.53 52.36
N GLY A 113 20.08 10.53 52.14
CA GLY A 113 19.21 9.49 52.70
C GLY A 113 19.52 8.12 52.07
N ASP A 114 19.65 7.09 52.92
CA ASP A 114 19.79 5.69 52.49
C ASP A 114 18.40 5.09 52.24
N ALA A 115 17.81 5.45 51.11
CA ALA A 115 16.51 4.92 50.71
C ALA A 115 16.69 3.57 50.00
N ALA A 116 15.91 2.57 50.43
CA ALA A 116 15.88 1.26 49.79
C ALA A 116 15.56 1.38 48.29
N THR A 117 16.27 0.60 47.46
CA THR A 117 15.96 0.52 46.03
C THR A 117 14.60 -0.17 45.85
N VAL A 118 13.69 0.45 45.10
CA VAL A 118 12.41 -0.18 44.75
C VAL A 118 12.64 -1.21 43.66
N GLU A 119 12.42 -2.48 43.99
CA GLU A 119 12.47 -3.59 43.03
C GLU A 119 11.06 -4.15 42.80
N LEU A 120 10.72 -4.39 41.54
CA LEU A 120 9.50 -5.11 41.20
C LEU A 120 9.68 -6.59 41.51
N SER A 121 8.59 -7.27 41.90
CA SER A 121 8.62 -8.72 42.06
C SER A 121 8.99 -9.41 40.72
N PRO A 122 9.60 -10.61 40.75
CA PRO A 122 9.92 -11.35 39.53
C PRO A 122 8.71 -11.51 38.58
N ASP A 123 7.54 -11.83 39.13
CA ASP A 123 6.28 -11.95 38.38
C ASP A 123 5.86 -10.62 37.72
N SER A 124 6.04 -9.50 38.45
CA SER A 124 5.76 -8.17 37.91
C SER A 124 6.69 -7.82 36.75
N GLY A 125 7.96 -8.23 36.80
CA GLY A 125 8.92 -8.04 35.72
C GLY A 125 8.49 -8.73 34.41
N GLN A 126 8.03 -9.97 34.50
CA GLN A 126 7.53 -10.72 33.35
C GLN A 126 6.25 -10.11 32.78
N ASN A 127 5.33 -9.68 33.65
CA ASN A 127 4.09 -9.01 33.24
C ASN A 127 4.36 -7.71 32.46
N VAL A 128 5.31 -6.89 32.90
CA VAL A 128 5.67 -5.65 32.17
C VAL A 128 6.13 -5.96 30.75
N LEU A 129 6.95 -7.00 30.55
CA LEU A 129 7.41 -7.38 29.22
C LEU A 129 6.31 -8.02 28.36
N SER A 130 5.39 -8.76 28.96
CA SER A 130 4.18 -9.25 28.30
C SER A 130 3.32 -8.11 27.77
N ILE A 131 3.02 -7.10 28.62
CA ILE A 131 2.30 -5.89 28.23
C ILE A 131 3.02 -5.17 27.08
N ARG A 132 4.35 -5.02 27.20
CA ARG A 132 5.15 -4.40 26.14
C ARG A 132 5.04 -5.15 24.81
N SER A 133 4.97 -6.49 24.83
CA SER A 133 4.81 -7.30 23.61
C SER A 133 3.47 -7.02 22.92
N GLY A 134 2.39 -6.94 23.71
CA GLY A 134 1.06 -6.54 23.22
C GLY A 134 1.09 -5.15 22.58
N ILE A 135 1.65 -4.15 23.28
CA ILE A 135 1.77 -2.78 22.77
C ILE A 135 2.57 -2.72 21.46
N ILE A 136 3.68 -3.46 21.36
CA ILE A 136 4.48 -3.54 20.12
C ILE A 136 3.62 -4.05 18.96
N SER A 137 2.87 -5.14 19.17
CA SER A 137 2.00 -5.73 18.16
C SER A 137 0.91 -4.76 17.71
N ASP A 138 0.21 -4.14 18.66
CA ASP A 138 -0.89 -3.23 18.36
C ASP A 138 -0.41 -1.95 17.67
N GLN A 139 0.71 -1.38 18.13
CA GLN A 139 1.30 -0.22 17.46
C GLN A 139 1.78 -0.54 16.05
N ALA A 140 2.35 -1.73 15.81
CA ALA A 140 2.76 -2.14 14.47
C ALA A 140 1.55 -2.25 13.54
N LYS A 141 0.47 -2.91 13.97
CA LYS A 141 -0.77 -3.03 13.21
C LYS A 141 -1.40 -1.67 12.91
N LEU A 142 -1.47 -0.79 13.90
CA LEU A 142 -2.03 0.55 13.73
C LEU A 142 -1.22 1.39 12.73
N ARG A 143 0.11 1.37 12.83
CA ARG A 143 0.98 2.10 11.90
C ARG A 143 0.89 1.54 10.48
N TYR A 144 0.89 0.21 10.35
CA TYR A 144 0.70 -0.46 9.06
C TYR A 144 -0.63 -0.03 8.41
N LEU A 145 -1.74 -0.14 9.13
CA LEU A 145 -3.07 0.21 8.60
C LEU A 145 -3.18 1.70 8.27
N GLN A 146 -2.62 2.58 9.11
CA GLN A 146 -2.59 4.02 8.82
C GLN A 146 -1.79 4.33 7.55
N GLN A 147 -0.64 3.68 7.36
CA GLN A 147 0.18 3.89 6.18
C GLN A 147 -0.47 3.29 4.92
N TYR A 148 -1.04 2.09 5.03
CA TYR A 148 -1.81 1.45 3.96
C TYR A 148 -2.95 2.35 3.47
N VAL A 149 -3.77 2.90 4.37
CA VAL A 149 -4.87 3.80 3.99
C VAL A 149 -4.36 5.06 3.30
N ARG A 150 -3.25 5.65 3.76
CA ARG A 150 -2.66 6.85 3.15
C ARG A 150 -2.07 6.60 1.76
N GLU A 151 -1.49 5.43 1.54
CA GLU A 151 -0.78 5.12 0.31
C GLU A 151 -1.63 4.39 -0.73
N GLN A 152 -2.67 3.67 -0.31
CA GLN A 152 -3.41 2.73 -1.16
C GLN A 152 -4.92 3.02 -1.25
N CYS A 153 -5.47 3.89 -0.40
CA CYS A 153 -6.92 4.17 -0.35
C CYS A 153 -7.28 5.64 -0.59
N GLN A 154 -6.32 6.47 -0.99
CA GLN A 154 -6.56 7.84 -1.48
C GLN A 154 -6.80 7.81 -2.98
#